data_AF-A0AAD6REL3-F1
#
_entry.id   AF-A0AAD6REL3-F1
#
_cell.length_a   1.000
_cell.length_b   1.000
_cell.length_c   1.000
_cell.angle_alpha   90.00
_cell.angle_beta   90.00
_cell.angle_gamma   90.00
#
_symmetry.space_group_name_H-M   'P 1'
#
loop_
_entity.id
_entity.type
_entity.pdbx_description
1 polymer ?
#
loop_
_entity_poly.entity_id
_entity_poly.type
_entity_poly.pdbx_seq_one_letter_code
_entity_poly.pdbx_strand_id
1 'polypeptide(L)'
;MAGRGETVKAENAEAEAIITRIEHKSRKIESLLKQGRPVEALKTALEGSPPKTRDERCKSANWIVVHRAIMAIKDVDALFSALDPEYYDILMKYLYRGLSTGDRPTCDQCLRIHEKLTEKAGMGCILRSLADTVNTV
;
A
#
# COMPACT_ATOMS: atom_id res chain seq x y z
N MET A 1 -27.31 -24.94 13.66
CA MET A 1 -25.86 -24.66 13.70
C MET A 1 -25.17 -24.75 12.32
N ALA A 2 -25.91 -24.73 11.20
CA ALA A 2 -25.32 -24.81 9.85
C ALA A 2 -24.69 -23.49 9.33
N GLY A 3 -25.16 -22.32 9.80
CA GLY A 3 -24.76 -21.03 9.23
C GLY A 3 -23.32 -20.58 9.48
N ARG A 4 -22.67 -21.00 10.58
CA ARG A 4 -21.30 -20.54 10.92
C ARG A 4 -20.23 -21.20 10.03
N GLY A 5 -20.47 -22.42 9.55
CA GLY A 5 -19.54 -23.12 8.66
C GLY A 5 -19.59 -22.57 7.23
N GLU A 6 -20.76 -22.13 6.79
CA GLU A 6 -20.96 -21.54 5.45
C GLU A 6 -20.40 -20.12 5.36
N THR A 7 -20.57 -19.31 6.42
CA THR A 7 -19.99 -17.95 6.46
C THR A 7 -18.46 -17.97 6.44
N VAL A 8 -17.83 -18.86 7.22
CA VAL A 8 -16.35 -18.97 7.24
C VAL A 8 -15.79 -19.45 5.90
N LYS A 9 -16.49 -20.36 5.21
CA LYS A 9 -16.09 -20.79 3.87
C LYS A 9 -16.19 -19.65 2.85
N ALA A 10 -17.25 -18.84 2.93
CA ALA A 10 -17.44 -17.69 2.04
C ALA A 10 -16.36 -16.61 2.26
N GLU A 11 -16.08 -16.25 3.51
CA GLU A 11 -15.02 -15.28 3.88
C GLU A 11 -13.64 -15.75 3.38
N ASN A 12 -13.34 -17.04 3.51
CA ASN A 12 -12.07 -17.58 3.01
C ASN A 12 -11.99 -17.55 1.47
N ALA A 13 -13.08 -17.89 0.77
CA ALA A 13 -13.11 -17.83 -0.70
C ALA A 13 -12.94 -16.39 -1.22
N GLU A 14 -13.52 -15.41 -0.53
CA GLU A 14 -13.31 -13.98 -0.84
C GLU A 14 -11.85 -13.56 -0.63
N ALA A 15 -11.23 -13.98 0.48
CA ALA A 15 -9.82 -13.70 0.76
C ALA A 15 -8.89 -14.27 -0.34
N GLU A 16 -9.12 -15.51 -0.78
CA GLU A 16 -8.35 -16.13 -1.88
C GLU A 16 -8.52 -15.38 -3.21
N ALA A 17 -9.73 -14.90 -3.50
CA ALA A 17 -9.98 -14.08 -4.69
C ALA A 17 -9.23 -12.73 -4.62
N ILE A 18 -9.16 -12.10 -3.45
CA ILE A 18 -8.38 -10.89 -3.23
C ILE A 18 -6.88 -11.15 -3.38
N ILE A 19 -6.36 -12.23 -2.78
CA ILE A 19 -4.95 -12.62 -2.91
C ILE A 19 -4.60 -12.86 -4.39
N THR A 20 -5.43 -13.59 -5.13
CA THR A 20 -5.23 -13.82 -6.57
C THR A 20 -5.14 -12.52 -7.37
N ARG A 21 -5.96 -11.51 -7.03
CA ARG A 21 -5.91 -10.18 -7.65
C ARG A 21 -4.61 -9.44 -7.30
N ILE A 22 -4.18 -9.52 -6.03
CA ILE A 22 -2.91 -8.95 -5.57
C ILE A 22 -1.73 -9.59 -6.32
N GLU A 23 -1.73 -10.91 -6.53
CA GLU A 23 -0.69 -11.61 -7.29
C GLU A 23 -0.63 -11.20 -8.76
N HIS A 24 -1.79 -11.02 -9.40
CA HIS A 24 -1.84 -10.47 -10.76
C HIS A 24 -1.26 -9.05 -10.82
N LYS A 25 -1.62 -8.21 -9.85
CA LYS A 25 -1.07 -6.85 -9.73
C LYS A 25 0.44 -6.87 -9.46
N SER A 26 0.92 -7.77 -8.60
CA SER A 26 2.33 -7.94 -8.28
C SER A 26 3.18 -8.18 -9.52
N ARG A 27 2.71 -9.04 -10.44
CA ARG A 27 3.39 -9.30 -11.73
C ARG A 27 3.50 -8.06 -12.61
N LYS A 28 2.44 -7.25 -12.68
CA LYS A 28 2.45 -5.96 -13.40
C LYS A 28 3.48 -5.00 -12.79
N ILE A 29 3.53 -4.92 -11.46
CA ILE A 29 4.46 -4.07 -10.71
C ILE A 29 5.91 -4.52 -10.95
N GLU A 30 6.20 -5.82 -10.86
CA GLU A 30 7.53 -6.35 -11.18
C GLU A 30 7.98 -5.99 -12.59
N SER A 31 7.08 -6.03 -13.57
CA SER A 31 7.39 -5.61 -14.94
C SER A 31 7.73 -4.12 -15.02
N LEU A 32 6.94 -3.25 -14.40
CA LEU A 32 7.20 -1.81 -14.34
C LEU A 32 8.52 -1.48 -13.64
N LEU A 33 8.84 -2.18 -12.55
CA LEU A 33 10.10 -2.03 -11.83
C LEU A 33 11.30 -2.43 -12.70
N LYS A 34 11.20 -3.53 -13.45
CA LYS A 34 12.24 -3.96 -14.41
C LYS A 34 12.43 -2.96 -15.56
N GLN A 35 11.38 -2.25 -15.95
CA GLN A 35 11.43 -1.18 -16.95
C GLN A 35 11.95 0.16 -16.38
N GLY A 36 12.32 0.23 -15.10
CA GLY A 36 12.79 1.46 -14.47
C GLY A 36 11.67 2.49 -14.25
N ARG A 37 10.42 2.05 -14.09
CA ARG A 37 9.23 2.90 -13.88
C ARG A 37 8.67 2.75 -12.47
N PRO A 38 9.41 3.15 -11.42
CA PRO A 38 9.02 2.88 -10.03
C PRO A 38 7.81 3.71 -9.56
N VAL A 39 7.62 4.93 -10.10
CA VAL A 39 6.45 5.77 -9.75
C VAL A 39 5.15 5.14 -10.25
N GLU A 40 5.15 4.63 -11.49
CA GLU A 40 3.99 3.94 -12.04
C GLU A 40 3.71 2.60 -11.37
N ALA A 41 4.78 1.89 -10.98
CA ALA A 41 4.68 0.70 -10.14
C ALA A 41 3.98 1.02 -8.81
N LEU A 42 4.38 2.11 -8.15
CA LEU A 42 3.76 2.55 -6.90
C LEU A 42 2.30 2.97 -7.11
N LYS A 43 1.99 3.77 -8.14
CA LYS A 43 0.60 4.12 -8.49
C LYS A 43 -0.26 2.87 -8.70
N THR A 44 0.26 1.91 -9.47
CA THR A 44 -0.41 0.62 -9.70
C THR A 44 -0.61 -0.14 -8.37
N ALA A 45 0.35 -0.10 -7.46
CA ALA A 45 0.24 -0.73 -6.13
C ALA A 45 -0.89 -0.10 -5.30
N LEU A 46 -0.95 1.23 -5.26
CA LEU A 46 -1.91 2.01 -4.47
C LEU A 46 -3.33 2.00 -5.05
N GLU A 47 -3.49 1.79 -6.37
CA GLU A 47 -4.79 1.76 -7.03
C GLU A 47 -5.77 0.74 -6.40
N GLY A 48 -6.91 1.18 -5.87
CA GLY A 48 -7.85 0.27 -5.20
C GLY A 48 -7.37 -0.30 -3.86
N SER A 49 -6.32 0.26 -3.26
CA SER A 49 -5.93 0.00 -1.88
C SER A 49 -6.71 0.88 -0.88
N PRO A 50 -6.89 0.43 0.38
CA PRO A 50 -6.52 -0.89 0.90
C PRO A 50 -7.47 -1.99 0.40
N PRO A 51 -7.08 -3.27 0.49
CA PRO A 51 -8.02 -4.36 0.28
C PRO A 51 -9.13 -4.22 1.33
N LYS A 52 -10.37 -3.98 0.87
CA LYS A 52 -11.56 -3.75 1.73
C LYS A 52 -11.99 -5.04 2.42
N THR A 53 -11.13 -5.59 3.26
CA THR A 53 -11.29 -6.87 3.94
C THR A 53 -10.74 -6.81 5.35
N ARG A 54 -11.29 -7.66 6.22
CA ARG A 54 -10.80 -7.86 7.59
C ARG A 54 -9.70 -8.93 7.65
N ASP A 55 -9.45 -9.64 6.54
CA ASP A 55 -8.45 -10.70 6.48
C ASP A 55 -7.02 -10.11 6.42
N GLU A 56 -6.24 -10.39 7.46
CA GLU A 56 -4.86 -9.91 7.60
C GLU A 56 -3.90 -10.50 6.56
N ARG A 57 -4.21 -11.67 5.98
CA ARG A 57 -3.40 -12.27 4.90
C ARG A 57 -3.49 -11.39 3.65
N CYS A 58 -4.67 -10.89 3.33
CA CYS A 58 -4.88 -9.99 2.19
C CYS A 58 -4.13 -8.67 2.38
N LYS A 59 -4.22 -8.07 3.58
CA LYS A 59 -3.49 -6.84 3.92
C LYS A 59 -1.98 -7.05 3.83
N SER A 60 -1.49 -8.17 4.35
CA SER A 60 -0.06 -8.51 4.31
C SER A 60 0.44 -8.78 2.90
N ALA A 61 -0.33 -9.49 2.08
CA ALA A 61 -0.02 -9.69 0.67
C ALA A 61 0.04 -8.35 -0.09
N ASN A 62 -0.92 -7.46 0.13
CA ASN A 62 -0.91 -6.14 -0.52
C ASN A 62 0.27 -5.28 -0.05
N TRP A 63 0.62 -5.33 1.24
CA TRP A 63 1.78 -4.64 1.77
C TRP A 63 3.08 -5.06 1.11
N ILE A 64 3.32 -6.36 0.90
CA ILE A 64 4.54 -6.84 0.24
C ILE A 64 4.70 -6.18 -1.14
N VAL A 65 3.59 -6.04 -1.86
CA VAL A 65 3.55 -5.43 -3.19
C VAL A 65 3.83 -3.91 -3.13
N VAL A 66 3.17 -3.20 -2.20
CA VAL A 66 3.36 -1.75 -2.02
C VAL A 66 4.76 -1.43 -1.50
N HIS A 67 5.25 -2.17 -0.50
CA HIS A 67 6.59 -2.04 0.09
C HIS A 67 7.67 -2.17 -0.98
N ARG A 68 7.56 -3.17 -1.86
CA ARG A 68 8.50 -3.33 -2.97
C ARG A 68 8.56 -2.10 -3.88
N ALA A 69 7.41 -1.51 -4.20
CA ALA A 69 7.36 -0.29 -5.00
C ALA A 69 7.95 0.92 -4.26
N ILE A 70 7.65 1.07 -2.97
CA ILE A 70 8.22 2.12 -2.08
C ILE A 70 9.74 2.03 -2.06
N MET A 71 10.30 0.83 -1.88
CA MET A 71 11.75 0.62 -1.81
C MET A 71 12.46 0.86 -3.14
N ALA A 72 11.75 0.80 -4.27
CA ALA A 72 12.31 1.07 -5.58
C ALA A 72 12.40 2.56 -5.93
N ILE A 73 11.75 3.44 -5.16
CA ILE A 73 11.81 4.89 -5.36
C ILE A 73 13.19 5.40 -4.95
N LYS A 74 13.93 5.91 -5.93
CA LYS A 74 15.24 6.56 -5.71
C LYS A 74 15.13 8.08 -5.64
N ASP A 75 14.27 8.64 -6.49
CA ASP A 75 14.02 10.07 -6.60
C ASP A 75 12.63 10.38 -6.02
N VAL A 76 12.62 10.99 -4.85
CA VAL A 76 11.40 11.33 -4.11
C VAL A 76 10.73 12.58 -4.68
N ASP A 77 11.51 13.52 -5.24
CA ASP A 77 10.95 14.72 -5.87
C ASP A 77 10.21 14.36 -7.18
N ALA A 78 10.79 13.45 -7.97
CA ALA A 78 10.14 12.93 -9.16
C ALA A 78 8.87 12.12 -8.83
N LEU A 79 8.87 11.39 -7.70
CA LEU A 79 7.66 10.71 -7.22
C LEU A 79 6.49 11.69 -7.05
N PHE A 80 6.68 12.77 -6.29
CA PHE A 80 5.58 13.72 -6.03
C PHE A 80 5.27 14.66 -7.20
N SER A 81 6.13 14.70 -8.22
CA SER A 81 5.83 15.39 -9.48
C SER A 81 4.89 14.60 -10.38
N ALA A 82 4.84 13.27 -10.24
CA ALA A 82 4.06 12.38 -11.11
C ALA A 82 2.93 11.62 -10.38
N LEU A 83 2.98 11.50 -9.05
CA LEU A 83 1.93 10.85 -8.26
C LEU A 83 0.77 11.81 -8.00
N ASP A 84 -0.43 11.37 -8.32
CA ASP A 84 -1.66 12.14 -8.11
C ASP A 84 -1.96 12.35 -6.61
N PRO A 85 -2.45 13.53 -6.21
CA PRO A 85 -2.78 13.83 -4.80
C PRO A 85 -3.80 12.89 -4.16
N GLU A 86 -4.65 12.22 -4.95
CA GLU A 86 -5.60 11.22 -4.44
C GLU A 86 -4.91 10.03 -3.75
N TYR A 87 -3.65 9.75 -4.08
CA TYR A 87 -2.89 8.65 -3.50
C TYR A 87 -2.12 9.04 -2.24
N TYR A 88 -2.12 10.31 -1.85
CA TYR A 88 -1.27 10.81 -0.76
C TYR A 88 -1.66 10.22 0.59
N ASP A 89 -2.95 10.25 0.92
CA ASP A 89 -3.44 9.76 2.21
C ASP A 89 -3.21 8.25 2.37
N ILE A 90 -3.40 7.47 1.29
CA ILE A 90 -3.17 6.02 1.30
C ILE A 90 -1.67 5.69 1.31
N LEU A 91 -0.83 6.45 0.61
CA LEU A 91 0.63 6.30 0.69
C LEU A 91 1.10 6.57 2.13
N MET A 92 0.65 7.65 2.75
CA MET A 92 1.00 8.01 4.13
C MET A 92 0.68 6.88 5.12
N LYS A 93 -0.46 6.19 4.96
CA LYS A 93 -0.79 4.99 5.75
C LYS A 93 0.23 3.87 5.58
N TYR A 94 0.63 3.58 4.33
CA TYR A 94 1.64 2.56 4.05
C TYR A 94 3.02 2.94 4.59
N LEU A 95 3.36 4.23 4.64
CA LEU A 95 4.58 4.69 5.30
C LEU A 95 4.54 4.40 6.80
N TYR A 96 3.42 4.69 7.48
CA TYR A 96 3.28 4.34 8.91
C TYR A 96 3.32 2.84 9.17
N ARG A 97 2.73 2.02 8.29
CA ARG A 97 2.89 0.56 8.35
C ARG A 97 4.36 0.16 8.23
N GLY A 98 5.07 0.71 7.25
CA GLY A 98 6.51 0.47 7.07
C GLY A 98 7.34 0.88 8.29
N LEU A 99 7.03 2.01 8.93
CA LEU A 99 7.69 2.44 10.16
C LEU A 99 7.38 1.55 11.36
N SER A 100 6.21 0.91 11.40
CA SER A 100 5.80 0.02 12.49
C SER A 100 6.37 -1.40 12.36
N THR A 101 6.58 -1.89 11.14
CA THR A 101 6.91 -3.32 10.90
C THR A 101 8.20 -3.55 10.12
N GLY A 102 8.79 -2.49 9.55
CA GLY A 102 9.95 -2.57 8.67
C GLY A 102 11.29 -2.67 9.42
N ASP A 103 12.31 -3.04 8.66
CA ASP A 103 13.71 -2.99 9.08
C ASP A 103 14.29 -1.58 8.91
N ARG A 104 15.57 -1.39 9.28
CA ARG A 104 16.20 -0.07 9.23
C ARG A 104 16.16 0.59 7.85
N PRO A 105 16.51 -0.09 6.74
CA PRO A 105 16.37 0.47 5.39
C PRO A 105 14.95 0.89 5.04
N THR A 106 13.95 0.09 5.44
CA THR A 106 12.55 0.43 5.23
C THR A 106 12.18 1.70 5.98
N CYS A 107 12.55 1.81 7.25
CA CYS A 107 12.26 2.99 8.05
C CYS A 107 12.91 4.25 7.48
N ASP A 108 14.19 4.17 7.08
CA ASP A 108 14.90 5.30 6.48
C ASP A 108 14.22 5.74 5.16
N GLN A 109 13.80 4.79 4.31
CA GLN A 109 13.04 5.09 3.09
C GLN A 109 11.68 5.72 3.40
N CYS A 110 10.95 5.18 4.37
CA CYS A 110 9.64 5.69 4.77
C CYS A 110 9.74 7.13 5.29
N LEU A 111 10.75 7.46 6.09
CA LEU A 111 10.97 8.80 6.61
C LEU A 111 11.28 9.81 5.48
N ARG A 112 12.13 9.43 4.51
CA ARG A 112 12.44 10.29 3.35
C ARG A 112 11.19 10.64 2.53
N ILE A 113 10.35 9.65 2.25
CA ILE A 113 9.11 9.87 1.49
C ILE A 113 8.11 10.65 2.35
N HIS A 114 8.03 10.37 3.65
CA HIS A 114 7.13 11.04 4.60
C HIS A 114 7.39 12.54 4.68
N GLU A 115 8.66 12.94 4.81
CA GLU A 115 9.06 14.35 4.87
C GLU A 115 8.56 15.10 3.64
N LYS A 116 8.87 14.58 2.45
CA LYS A 116 8.50 15.21 1.18
C LYS A 116 6.99 15.18 0.93
N LEU A 117 6.31 14.10 1.30
CA LEU A 117 4.86 14.01 1.22
C LEU A 117 4.20 15.06 2.10
N THR A 118 4.71 15.27 3.31
CA THR A 118 4.20 16.26 4.26
C THR A 118 4.45 17.68 3.75
N GLU A 119 5.60 17.95 3.13
CA GLU A 119 5.89 19.23 2.47
C GLU A 119 4.88 19.54 1.36
N LYS A 120 4.49 18.53 0.56
CA LYS A 120 3.57 18.69 -0.58
C LYS A 120 2.09 18.71 -0.20
N ALA A 121 1.67 17.82 0.70
CA ALA A 121 0.26 17.59 1.04
C ALA A 121 -0.18 18.32 2.32
N GLY A 122 0.78 18.83 3.10
CA GLY A 122 0.55 19.43 4.40
C GLY A 122 0.18 18.42 5.50
N MET A 123 0.07 18.95 6.73
CA MET A 123 -0.24 18.16 7.93
C MET A 123 -1.62 17.48 7.89
N GLY A 124 -2.53 17.97 7.04
CA GLY A 124 -3.86 17.37 6.87
C GLY A 124 -3.80 15.92 6.37
N CYS A 125 -2.80 15.57 5.56
CA CYS A 125 -2.57 14.20 5.09
C CYS A 125 -2.30 13.25 6.27
N ILE A 126 -1.41 13.66 7.20
CA ILE A 126 -1.10 12.90 8.42
C ILE A 126 -2.37 12.69 9.25
N LEU A 127 -3.12 13.75 9.51
CA LEU A 127 -4.33 13.69 10.35
C LEU A 127 -5.37 12.74 9.76
N ARG A 128 -5.63 12.81 8.44
CA ARG A 128 -6.57 11.90 7.78
C ARG A 128 -6.10 10.44 7.82
N SER A 129 -4.80 10.20 7.62
CA SER A 129 -4.24 8.84 7.73
C SER A 129 -4.37 8.26 9.13
N LEU A 130 -4.15 9.06 10.18
CA LEU A 130 -4.28 8.62 11.58
C LEU A 130 -5.74 8.45 12.03
N ALA A 131 -6.64 9.32 11.54
CA ALA A 131 -8.05 9.27 11.92
C ALA A 131 -8.82 8.13 11.24
N ASP A 132 -8.37 7.68 10.07
CA ASP A 132 -9.07 6.64 9.31
C ASP A 132 -8.74 5.22 9.82
N THR A 133 -9.61 4.78 10.72
CA THR A 133 -9.62 3.45 11.35
C THR A 133 -10.35 2.38 10.55
N VAL A 134 -11.00 2.75 9.44
CA VAL A 134 -11.79 1.83 8.61
C VAL A 134 -10.92 1.23 7.50
N ASN A 135 -10.14 2.06 6.82
CA ASN A 135 -9.29 1.64 5.71
C ASN A 135 -7.89 1.27 6.22
N THR A 136 -7.80 0.18 6.98
CA THR A 136 -6.52 -0.31 7.52
C THR A 136 -5.67 -0.97 6.44
N VAL A 137 -4.38 -0.63 6.39
CA VAL A 137 -3.44 -1.07 5.35
C VAL A 137 -2.57 -2.23 5.75
#